data_AF-A0A1M7F997-F1
#
_entry.id   AF-A0A1M7F997-F1
#
_cell.length_a   1.000
_cell.length_b   1.000
_cell.length_c   1.000
_cell.angle_alpha   90.00
_cell.angle_beta   90.00
_cell.angle_gamma   90.00
#
_symmetry.space_group_name_H-M   'P 1'
#
loop_
_entity.id
_entity.type
_entity.pdbx_description
1 polymer ?
#
loop_
_entity_poly.entity_id
_entity_poly.type
_entity_poly.pdbx_seq_one_letter_code
_entity_poly.pdbx_strand_id
1 'polypeptide(L)'
;MPPPETGWNSRAPGVNLTGMKKSDVTCPECHAGYRRIELQSKPGTLGEFRCLTCDHLLETFDGSANVALRLTVQPAKKAKNSSHGVPGAG
;
A
#
# COMPACT_ATOMS: atom_id res chain seq x y z
N MET A 1 6.98 -18.57 36.64
CA MET A 1 6.94 -19.40 35.42
C MET A 1 6.46 -18.54 34.26
N PRO A 2 7.35 -18.03 33.40
CA PRO A 2 6.96 -17.41 32.13
C PRO A 2 6.50 -18.48 31.13
N PRO A 3 5.58 -18.15 30.19
CA PRO A 3 5.14 -19.08 29.16
C PRO A 3 6.26 -19.39 28.16
N PRO A 4 6.25 -20.58 27.52
CA PRO A 4 7.26 -20.96 26.55
C PRO A 4 7.16 -20.08 25.29
N GLU A 5 8.30 -19.51 24.92
CA GLU A 5 8.45 -18.64 23.76
C GLU A 5 8.20 -19.45 22.49
N THR A 6 7.03 -19.28 21.89
CA THR A 6 6.70 -19.90 20.60
C THR A 6 7.56 -19.27 19.52
N GLY A 7 8.67 -19.95 19.20
CA GLY A 7 9.56 -19.63 18.09
C GLY A 7 8.79 -19.47 16.78
N TRP A 8 9.04 -18.36 16.10
CA TRP A 8 8.30 -17.90 14.92
C TRP A 8 8.71 -18.67 13.64
N ASN A 9 9.39 -19.80 13.81
CA ASN A 9 10.10 -20.55 12.77
C ASN A 9 9.58 -21.98 12.56
N SER A 10 8.46 -22.38 13.19
CA SER A 10 7.84 -23.68 12.95
C SER A 10 6.98 -23.68 11.68
N ARG A 11 7.52 -24.23 10.59
CA ARG A 11 6.77 -24.70 9.42
C ARG A 11 5.71 -25.71 9.88
N ALA A 12 4.45 -25.32 9.83
CA ALA A 12 3.32 -26.24 9.89
C ALA A 12 3.07 -26.83 8.48
N PRO A 13 3.07 -28.16 8.29
CA PRO A 13 2.63 -28.76 7.03
C PRO A 13 1.11 -28.65 6.94
N GLY A 14 0.59 -27.88 5.98
CA GLY A 14 -0.84 -27.77 5.69
C GLY A 14 -1.43 -26.35 5.72
N VAL A 15 -0.67 -25.34 6.14
CA VAL A 15 -1.08 -23.94 5.97
C VAL A 15 -0.54 -23.43 4.64
N ASN A 16 -1.41 -23.28 3.66
CA ASN A 16 -1.11 -22.54 2.45
C ASN A 16 -0.85 -21.07 2.89
N LEU A 17 0.42 -20.67 3.01
CA LEU A 17 0.83 -19.29 3.35
C LEU A 17 0.51 -18.28 2.22
N THR A 18 -0.38 -18.64 1.31
CA THR A 18 -0.84 -17.90 0.13
C THR A 18 -1.74 -16.73 0.45
N GLY A 19 -2.11 -16.53 1.71
CA GLY A 19 -2.98 -15.43 2.12
C GLY A 19 -2.40 -14.04 1.84
N MET A 20 -1.08 -13.87 1.68
CA MET A 20 -0.46 -12.58 1.37
C MET A 20 0.30 -12.59 0.04
N LYS A 21 -0.16 -11.81 -0.92
CA LYS A 21 0.50 -11.56 -2.21
C LYS A 21 1.20 -10.20 -2.17
N LYS A 22 2.48 -10.15 -2.58
CA LYS A 22 3.25 -8.91 -2.66
C LYS A 22 3.54 -8.60 -4.13
N SER A 23 3.35 -7.35 -4.52
CA SER A 23 3.75 -6.84 -5.84
C SER A 23 4.34 -5.44 -5.69
N ASP A 24 4.92 -4.93 -6.77
CA ASP A 24 5.34 -3.54 -6.89
C ASP A 24 4.44 -2.82 -7.90
N VAL A 25 4.24 -1.53 -7.64
CA VAL A 25 3.46 -0.63 -8.48
C VAL A 25 4.29 0.63 -8.67
N THR A 26 4.49 1.03 -9.91
CA THR A 26 5.21 2.28 -10.23
C THR A 26 4.23 3.26 -10.85
N CYS A 27 4.22 4.49 -10.34
CA CYS A 27 3.39 5.55 -10.90
C CYS A 27 3.92 5.95 -12.29
N PRO A 28 3.10 5.89 -13.36
CA PRO A 28 3.55 6.24 -14.71
C PRO A 28 3.84 7.74 -14.88
N GLU A 29 3.23 8.60 -14.07
CA GLU A 29 3.39 10.06 -14.17
C GLU A 29 4.66 10.59 -13.49
N CYS A 30 4.95 10.11 -12.27
CA CYS A 30 6.04 10.66 -11.45
C CYS A 30 7.09 9.61 -11.08
N HIS A 31 6.94 8.36 -11.51
CA HIS A 31 7.88 7.27 -11.25
C HIS A 31 8.05 6.95 -9.76
N ALA A 32 7.11 7.37 -8.91
CA ALA A 32 7.06 6.93 -7.52
C ALA A 32 6.80 5.43 -7.44
N GLY A 33 7.61 4.73 -6.63
CA GLY A 33 7.50 3.28 -6.45
C GLY A 33 6.75 2.92 -5.17
N TYR A 34 5.87 1.94 -5.26
CA TYR A 34 5.04 1.43 -4.17
C TYR A 34 5.21 -0.08 -4.03
N ARG A 35 5.23 -0.56 -2.78
CA ARG A 35 5.04 -1.97 -2.45
C ARG A 35 3.57 -2.22 -2.15
N ARG A 36 2.94 -3.04 -2.97
CA ARG A 36 1.57 -3.52 -2.82
C ARG A 36 1.57 -4.84 -2.05
N ILE A 37 0.68 -4.94 -1.08
CA ILE A 37 0.45 -6.12 -0.25
C ILE A 37 -1.04 -6.40 -0.28
N GLU A 38 -1.43 -7.56 -0.80
CA GLU A 38 -2.81 -8.03 -0.88
C GLU A 38 -2.99 -9.20 0.07
N LEU A 39 -3.98 -9.09 0.94
CA LEU A 39 -4.36 -10.11 1.91
C LEU A 39 -5.68 -10.75 1.46
N GLN A 40 -5.59 -11.93 0.84
CA GLN A 40 -6.75 -12.66 0.30
C GLN A 40 -7.58 -13.34 1.39
N SER A 41 -7.03 -13.51 2.60
CA SER A 41 -7.75 -14.12 3.72
C SER A 41 -8.82 -13.21 4.33
N LYS A 42 -8.86 -11.92 3.97
CA LYS A 42 -9.82 -10.96 4.49
C LYS A 42 -10.43 -10.12 3.36
N PRO A 43 -11.76 -9.93 3.33
CA PRO A 43 -12.38 -9.02 2.40
C PRO A 43 -11.83 -7.61 2.57
N GLY A 44 -11.69 -6.92 1.44
CA GLY A 44 -11.19 -5.55 1.38
C GLY A 44 -12.30 -4.52 1.48
N THR A 45 -11.92 -3.28 1.20
CA THR A 45 -12.85 -2.18 1.01
C THR A 45 -12.76 -1.75 -0.44
N LEU A 46 -13.92 -1.50 -1.06
CA LEU A 46 -13.98 -0.91 -2.39
C LEU A 46 -13.40 0.50 -2.34
N GLY A 47 -12.57 0.85 -3.31
CA GLY A 47 -11.97 2.17 -3.33
C GLY A 47 -10.93 2.32 -4.41
N GLU A 48 -10.19 3.42 -4.34
CA GLU A 48 -9.11 3.72 -5.26
C GLU A 48 -7.85 4.13 -4.48
N PHE A 49 -6.69 3.79 -5.01
CA PHE A 49 -5.41 4.28 -4.52
C PHE A 49 -4.80 5.23 -5.53
N ARG A 50 -4.60 6.46 -5.09
CA ARG A 50 -3.91 7.50 -5.86
C ARG A 50 -2.47 7.64 -5.41
N CYS A 51 -1.62 8.00 -6.35
CA CYS A 51 -0.23 8.27 -6.08
C CYS A 51 -0.09 9.43 -5.07
N LEU A 52 0.52 9.16 -3.93
CA LEU A 52 0.74 10.13 -2.84
C LEU A 52 1.60 11.34 -3.25
N THR A 53 2.28 11.28 -4.41
CA THR A 53 3.14 12.36 -4.90
C THR A 53 2.46 13.27 -5.93
N CYS A 54 1.57 12.72 -6.77
CA CYS A 54 1.02 13.44 -7.92
C CYS A 54 -0.49 13.29 -8.13
N ASP A 55 -1.17 12.58 -7.22
CA ASP A 55 -2.60 12.26 -7.24
C ASP A 55 -3.08 11.43 -8.44
N HIS A 56 -2.17 10.88 -9.26
CA HIS A 56 -2.54 9.99 -10.36
C HIS A 56 -3.13 8.67 -9.85
N LEU A 57 -4.27 8.25 -10.40
CA LEU A 57 -4.92 6.97 -10.06
C LEU A 57 -4.00 5.80 -10.44
N LEU A 58 -3.63 4.97 -9.45
CA LEU A 58 -2.76 3.81 -9.66
C LEU A 58 -3.53 2.50 -9.73
N GLU A 59 -4.50 2.32 -8.83
CA GLU A 59 -5.26 1.09 -8.74
C GLU A 59 -6.65 1.35 -8.19
N THR A 60 -7.62 0.56 -8.64
CA THR A 60 -8.98 0.50 -8.10
C THR A 60 -9.18 -0.87 -7.46
N PHE A 61 -9.74 -0.91 -6.26
CA PHE A 61 -10.03 -2.12 -5.53
C PHE A 61 -11.51 -2.44 -5.62
N ASP A 62 -11.84 -3.67 -6.01
CA ASP A 62 -13.21 -4.19 -6.07
C ASP A 62 -13.73 -4.67 -4.70
N GLY A 63 -12.84 -4.75 -3.70
CA GLY A 63 -13.17 -5.18 -2.33
C GLY A 63 -13.06 -6.69 -2.09
N SER A 64 -12.70 -7.50 -3.08
CA SER A 64 -12.48 -8.96 -2.89
C SER A 64 -11.36 -9.28 -1.90
N ALA A 65 -10.30 -8.48 -1.86
CA ALA A 65 -9.16 -8.67 -0.97
C ALA A 65 -8.75 -7.35 -0.31
N ASN A 66 -8.20 -7.44 0.90
CA ASN A 66 -7.65 -6.28 1.58
C ASN A 66 -6.30 -5.91 0.98
N VAL A 67 -6.19 -4.73 0.37
CA VAL A 67 -4.98 -4.27 -0.32
C VAL A 67 -4.40 -3.05 0.38
N ALA A 68 -3.08 -3.07 0.61
CA ALA A 68 -2.32 -1.95 1.14
C ALA A 68 -1.15 -1.61 0.21
N LEU A 69 -1.00 -0.33 -0.12
CA LEU A 69 0.12 0.19 -0.90
C LEU A 69 0.98 1.11 -0.02
N ARG A 70 2.27 0.80 0.09
CA ARG A 70 3.25 1.61 0.81
C ARG A 70 4.25 2.22 -0.16
N LEU A 71 4.45 3.52 -0.10
CA LEU A 71 5.50 4.22 -0.85
C LEU A 71 6.89 3.70 -0.43
N THR A 72 7.67 3.22 -1.40
CA THR A 72 9.03 2.69 -1.20
C THR A 72 10.11 3.52 -1.87
N VAL A 73 9.77 4.16 -2.99
CA VAL A 73 10.69 5.04 -3.72
C VAL A 73 10.00 6.39 -3.93
N GLN A 74 10.51 7.41 -3.25
CA GLN A 74 10.15 8.79 -3.52
C GLN A 74 10.96 9.27 -4.74
N PRO A 75 10.30 9.77 -5.80
CA PRO A 75 11.00 10.25 -6.97
C PRO A 75 11.71 11.57 -6.66
N ALA A 76 12.92 11.72 -7.20
CA ALA A 76 13.67 12.97 -7.10
C ALA A 76 12.97 14.04 -7.95
N LYS A 77 12.08 14.81 -7.31
CA LYS A 77 11.36 15.99 -7.83
C LYS A 77 10.22 15.70 -8.81
N LYS A 78 8.99 15.66 -8.28
CA LYS A 78 7.90 16.60 -8.59
C LYS A 78 6.97 16.67 -7.36
N ALA A 79 7.40 17.37 -6.33
CA ALA A 79 6.46 17.88 -5.35
C ALA A 79 5.49 18.77 -6.14
N LYS A 80 4.26 18.31 -6.39
CA LYS A 80 3.21 19.20 -6.84
C LYS A 80 3.11 20.23 -5.73
N ASN A 81 3.59 21.43 -6.02
CA ASN A 81 3.48 22.58 -5.16
C ASN A 81 2.03 22.66 -4.73
N SER A 82 1.74 22.25 -3.50
CA SER A 82 0.45 22.45 -2.88
C SER A 82 0.38 23.94 -2.57
N SER A 83 0.23 24.76 -3.61
CA SER A 83 -0.28 26.12 -3.50
C SER A 83 -1.74 26.00 -3.08
N HIS A 84 -1.93 25.64 -1.80
CA HIS A 84 -3.10 26.03 -1.06
C HIS A 84 -3.04 27.55 -1.03
N GLY A 85 -3.77 28.18 -1.95
CA GLY A 85 -4.09 29.60 -1.84
C GLY A 85 -4.79 29.80 -0.51
N VAL A 86 -4.15 30.56 0.38
CA VAL A 86 -4.83 31.14 1.53
C VAL A 86 -5.52 32.40 0.99
N PRO A 87 -6.86 32.47 0.93
CA PRO A 87 -7.50 33.75 0.66
C PRO A 87 -7.25 34.66 1.86
N GLY A 88 -6.47 35.73 1.65
CA GLY A 88 -6.30 36.80 2.61
C GLY A 88 -7.64 37.49 2.83
N ALA A 89 -8.13 37.48 4.06
CA ALA A 89 -9.24 38.33 4.50
C ALA A 89 -8.70 39.75 4.69
N GLY A 90 -9.30 40.70 3.99
CA GLY A 90 -9.17 42.15 4.21
C GLY A 90 -10.52 42.75 4.54
#